data_AF-E9FXB0-F1
#
_entry.id   AF-E9FXB0-F1
#
_cell.length_a   1.000
_cell.length_b   1.000
_cell.length_c   1.000
_cell.angle_alpha   90.00
_cell.angle_beta   90.00
_cell.angle_gamma   90.00
#
_symmetry.space_group_name_H-M   'P 1'
#
loop_
_entity.id
_entity.type
_entity.pdbx_description
1 polymer ?
#
loop_
_entity_poly.entity_id
_entity_poly.type
_entity_poly.pdbx_seq_one_letter_code
_entity_poly.pdbx_strand_id
1 'polypeptide(L)'
;MRTLSTRNAVPLLWLLLFVVHWTSASFNLTILHTNDIHCRFDEANKNAGTCRQQDSEKGNCFGGYARLVHQARQIRNQHPNTIFLNAGDFFQGTIWYSIHKWKAVSHFGNMLNLTAMSLGNHEFDDGVDGLIPFVESANHPVLAANIDSSNEPRLQGKISKSIVVQVGGKSVGIIGYLTTETTYISSAGNVKIFDEVQGVRDEAERLKKSGVNILVAVGHAGYLKDMEIASKVPDIDVVVGGHTNTFLWNGPAPSIEEPQGPYPTMVKQPSGKSVPVVQAFAFGKYLGNLMVTFNDEGEVIATAGLPILMDKSIPQDPSVLQELIPFRKEVEALSEKEVGKTRVFLDGNRLSCRMVECNLGNFLADAYVDLFTKFAGEGQWNKVAIALVNSGGIRASIDERAQNGSITYGDLLAVAPFSNTVDIIKISGETLKNIFEFTVHDYDPKALDPFGGFLQVAGVRVVYDISRSKGDRVTELLARCNNCRIPIYRPVQPEVHLIHFTRKKY
;
A
#
# COMPACT_ATOMS: atom_id res chain seq x y z
N MET A 1 81.03 0.46 -65.75
CA MET A 1 80.46 1.36 -64.72
C MET A 1 79.02 1.69 -65.10
N ARG A 2 78.11 1.65 -64.12
CA ARG A 2 76.70 2.13 -64.12
C ARG A 2 75.61 1.21 -64.72
N THR A 3 75.27 0.21 -63.90
CA THR A 3 73.93 -0.11 -63.36
C THR A 3 72.66 0.17 -64.20
N LEU A 4 72.03 -0.91 -64.67
CA LEU A 4 70.60 -0.98 -65.01
C LEU A 4 69.81 -1.35 -63.74
N SER A 5 68.86 -0.50 -63.35
CA SER A 5 67.93 -0.72 -62.24
C SER A 5 66.57 -1.14 -62.80
N THR A 6 66.15 -2.36 -62.48
CA THR A 6 64.82 -2.91 -62.76
C THR A 6 63.85 -2.48 -61.64
N ARG A 7 62.82 -1.71 -61.98
CA ARG A 7 61.69 -1.41 -61.09
C ARG A 7 60.73 -2.62 -61.06
N ASN A 8 60.73 -3.36 -59.94
CA ASN A 8 59.63 -4.25 -59.58
C ASN A 8 58.57 -3.44 -58.83
N ALA A 9 57.35 -3.39 -59.36
CA ALA A 9 56.19 -2.89 -58.65
C ALA A 9 55.59 -4.02 -57.80
N VAL A 10 55.57 -3.85 -56.48
CA VAL A 10 54.83 -4.70 -55.53
C VAL A 10 53.52 -3.98 -55.20
N PRO A 11 52.34 -4.60 -55.35
CA PRO A 11 51.11 -3.98 -54.87
C PRO A 11 51.04 -4.17 -53.35
N LEU A 12 51.01 -3.06 -52.61
CA LEU A 12 50.75 -3.04 -51.18
C LEU A 12 49.25 -3.33 -50.98
N LEU A 13 48.90 -4.56 -50.59
CA LEU A 13 47.56 -4.90 -50.13
C LEU A 13 47.35 -4.28 -48.74
N TRP A 14 46.56 -3.19 -48.67
CA TRP A 14 46.06 -2.66 -47.41
C TRP A 14 44.92 -3.56 -46.91
N LEU A 15 45.23 -4.47 -45.98
CA LEU A 15 44.20 -5.15 -45.19
C LEU A 15 43.59 -4.14 -44.21
N LEU A 16 42.44 -3.59 -44.59
CA LEU A 16 41.53 -2.88 -43.69
C LEU A 16 40.91 -3.91 -42.72
N LEU A 17 41.56 -4.09 -41.56
CA LEU A 17 40.95 -4.73 -40.39
C LEU A 17 39.82 -3.82 -39.89
N PHE A 18 38.59 -4.12 -40.32
CA PHE A 18 37.39 -3.62 -39.67
C PHE A 18 37.32 -4.23 -38.26
N VAL A 19 37.83 -3.51 -37.27
CA VAL A 19 37.49 -3.78 -35.87
C VAL A 19 36.06 -3.30 -35.67
N VAL A 20 35.10 -4.20 -35.87
CA VAL A 20 33.71 -3.97 -35.49
C VAL A 20 33.69 -3.89 -33.96
N HIS A 21 33.70 -2.65 -33.45
CA HIS A 21 33.36 -2.41 -32.05
C HIS A 21 31.87 -2.71 -31.91
N TRP A 22 31.55 -3.92 -31.44
CA TRP A 22 30.23 -4.20 -30.90
C TRP A 22 30.07 -3.37 -29.63
N THR A 23 29.59 -2.14 -29.75
CA THR A 23 29.02 -1.44 -28.60
C THR A 23 27.76 -2.23 -28.23
N SER A 24 27.81 -3.05 -27.18
CA SER A 24 26.60 -3.69 -26.64
C SER A 24 25.57 -2.59 -26.38
N ALA A 25 24.41 -2.72 -27.01
CA ALA A 25 23.39 -1.68 -26.99
C ALA A 25 22.57 -1.84 -25.71
N SER A 26 22.94 -1.13 -24.65
CA SER A 26 22.18 -1.16 -23.39
C SER A 26 20.78 -0.56 -23.57
N PHE A 27 19.75 -1.22 -23.05
CA PHE A 27 18.38 -0.73 -23.05
C PHE A 27 18.04 -0.08 -21.71
N ASN A 28 17.67 1.20 -21.74
CA ASN A 28 17.21 1.92 -20.55
C ASN A 28 15.68 1.95 -20.50
N LEU A 29 15.12 1.46 -19.39
CA LEU A 29 13.70 1.50 -19.06
C LEU A 29 13.49 2.40 -17.84
N THR A 30 12.59 3.37 -17.96
CA THR A 30 12.09 4.14 -16.82
C THR A 30 10.80 3.48 -16.32
N ILE A 31 10.77 3.13 -15.03
CA ILE A 31 9.63 2.59 -14.33
C ILE A 31 9.15 3.65 -13.36
N LEU A 32 8.08 4.34 -13.77
CA LEU A 32 7.29 5.12 -12.84
C LEU A 32 6.40 4.18 -12.04
N HIS A 33 6.24 4.44 -10.74
CA HIS A 33 5.33 3.64 -9.93
C HIS A 33 4.66 4.38 -8.79
N THR A 34 3.50 3.88 -8.40
CA THR A 34 2.73 4.29 -7.22
C THR A 34 2.18 3.05 -6.53
N ASN A 35 1.88 3.17 -5.25
CA ASN A 35 1.22 2.15 -4.44
C ASN A 35 0.44 2.83 -3.32
N ASP A 36 -0.62 2.19 -2.81
CA ASP A 36 -1.33 2.61 -1.60
C ASP A 36 -1.82 4.09 -1.65
N ILE A 37 -2.33 4.52 -2.81
CA ILE A 37 -2.81 5.91 -3.00
C ILE A 37 -3.99 6.20 -2.08
N HIS A 38 -4.83 5.20 -1.80
CA HIS A 38 -5.93 5.30 -0.84
C HIS A 38 -6.81 6.55 -1.02
N CYS A 39 -7.27 6.76 -2.26
CA CYS A 39 -8.17 7.85 -2.64
C CYS A 39 -7.74 9.25 -2.14
N ARG A 40 -6.42 9.49 -2.05
CA ARG A 40 -5.84 10.81 -1.76
C ARG A 40 -5.76 11.62 -3.06
N PHE A 41 -6.92 12.08 -3.52
CA PHE A 41 -7.03 12.88 -4.75
C PHE A 41 -6.61 14.33 -4.54
N ASP A 42 -6.99 14.91 -3.39
CA ASP A 42 -6.51 16.20 -2.95
C ASP A 42 -5.08 16.11 -2.40
N GLU A 43 -4.39 17.25 -2.39
CA GLU A 43 -3.16 17.38 -1.62
C GLU A 43 -3.42 17.20 -0.11
N ALA A 44 -2.42 16.70 0.59
CA ALA A 44 -2.46 16.41 2.01
C ALA A 44 -1.36 17.17 2.74
N ASN A 45 -1.51 17.40 4.04
CA ASN A 45 -0.40 17.90 4.85
C ASN A 45 0.70 16.84 4.99
N LYS A 46 1.82 17.20 5.64
CA LYS A 46 2.98 16.28 5.79
C LYS A 46 2.65 14.93 6.43
N ASN A 47 1.60 14.85 7.25
CA ASN A 47 1.14 13.65 7.96
C ASN A 47 0.03 12.89 7.18
N ALA A 48 -0.17 13.20 5.89
CA ALA A 48 -1.21 12.61 5.03
C ALA A 48 -2.67 12.89 5.48
N GLY A 49 -2.88 13.90 6.33
CA GLY A 49 -4.19 14.45 6.68
C GLY A 49 -4.60 15.61 5.76
N THR A 50 -5.75 16.22 6.02
CA THR A 50 -6.29 17.33 5.21
C THR A 50 -5.26 18.46 5.04
N CYS A 51 -4.95 18.83 3.79
CA CYS A 51 -4.24 20.07 3.47
C CYS A 51 -5.20 21.25 3.62
N ARG A 52 -4.87 22.21 4.48
CA ARG A 52 -5.66 23.44 4.63
C ARG A 52 -5.04 24.57 3.83
N GLN A 53 -5.83 25.61 3.56
CA GLN A 53 -5.36 26.78 2.80
C GLN A 53 -4.06 27.37 3.37
N GLN A 54 -3.96 27.50 4.69
CA GLN A 54 -2.74 28.02 5.35
C GLN A 54 -1.52 27.11 5.14
N ASP A 55 -1.73 25.79 5.08
CA ASP A 55 -0.66 24.83 4.78
C ASP A 55 -0.25 24.95 3.31
N SER A 56 -1.22 25.08 2.40
CA SER A 56 -1.00 25.25 0.96
C SER A 56 -0.22 26.54 0.68
N GLU A 57 -0.61 27.67 1.29
CA GLU A 57 0.06 28.98 1.19
C GLU A 57 1.52 28.94 1.70
N LYS A 58 1.78 28.17 2.76
CA LYS A 58 3.14 27.95 3.29
C LYS A 58 3.93 26.92 2.47
N GLY A 59 3.27 26.20 1.56
CA GLY A 59 3.88 25.14 0.77
C GLY A 59 4.11 23.84 1.53
N ASN A 60 3.29 23.60 2.57
CA ASN A 60 3.33 22.42 3.44
C ASN A 60 2.31 21.35 3.02
N CYS A 61 1.84 21.41 1.78
CA CYS A 61 0.98 20.39 1.19
C CYS A 61 1.74 19.56 0.17
N PHE A 62 1.46 18.27 0.20
CA PHE A 62 2.20 17.23 -0.48
C PHE A 62 1.22 16.28 -1.18
N GLY A 63 1.72 15.53 -2.17
CA GLY A 63 0.89 14.66 -2.98
C GLY A 63 -0.13 15.45 -3.78
N GLY A 64 -1.34 14.90 -3.83
CA GLY A 64 -2.40 15.39 -4.68
C GLY A 64 -2.26 14.87 -6.11
N TYR A 65 -3.38 14.41 -6.64
CA TYR A 65 -3.42 13.73 -7.92
C TYR A 65 -2.97 14.61 -9.09
N ALA A 66 -3.24 15.92 -8.99
CA ALA A 66 -2.84 16.90 -9.99
C ALA A 66 -1.31 17.02 -10.12
N ARG A 67 -0.54 16.90 -9.02
CA ARG A 67 0.94 16.90 -9.09
C ARG A 67 1.46 15.59 -9.67
N LEU A 68 0.90 14.46 -9.24
CA LEU A 68 1.28 13.14 -9.75
C LEU A 68 1.10 13.05 -11.27
N VAL A 69 -0.07 13.45 -11.77
CA VAL A 69 -0.36 13.45 -13.22
C VAL A 69 0.59 14.40 -13.96
N HIS A 70 0.83 15.61 -13.43
CA HIS A 70 1.76 16.56 -14.04
C HIS A 70 3.17 15.96 -14.15
N GLN A 71 3.72 15.46 -13.05
CA GLN A 71 5.07 14.92 -13.01
C GLN A 71 5.22 13.67 -13.89
N ALA A 72 4.25 12.76 -13.86
CA ALA A 72 4.28 11.56 -14.70
C ALA A 72 4.25 11.91 -16.20
N ARG A 73 3.44 12.91 -16.60
CA ARG A 73 3.42 13.43 -17.98
C ARG A 73 4.77 14.03 -18.37
N GLN A 74 5.38 14.84 -17.51
CA GLN A 74 6.69 15.43 -17.77
C GLN A 74 7.78 14.38 -17.99
N ILE A 75 7.86 13.38 -17.09
CA ILE A 75 8.88 12.33 -17.19
C ILE A 75 8.70 11.49 -18.45
N ARG A 76 7.46 11.11 -18.79
CA ARG A 76 7.19 10.34 -20.02
C ARG A 76 7.58 11.09 -21.29
N ASN A 77 7.39 12.40 -21.32
CA ASN A 77 7.79 13.23 -22.45
C ASN A 77 9.33 13.33 -22.58
N GLN A 78 10.06 13.25 -21.47
CA GLN A 78 11.52 13.31 -21.44
C GLN A 78 12.19 11.93 -21.65
N HIS A 79 11.50 10.85 -21.24
CA HIS A 79 12.00 9.49 -21.27
C HIS A 79 11.02 8.60 -22.05
N PRO A 80 11.22 8.40 -23.37
CA PRO A 80 10.24 7.69 -24.20
C PRO A 80 10.10 6.21 -23.86
N ASN A 81 11.12 5.58 -23.28
CA ASN A 81 11.07 4.21 -22.78
C ASN A 81 10.55 4.17 -21.35
N THR A 82 9.30 4.61 -21.13
CA THR A 82 8.69 4.65 -19.79
C THR A 82 7.49 3.72 -19.70
N ILE A 83 7.44 2.92 -18.64
CA ILE A 83 6.22 2.27 -18.15
C ILE A 83 5.78 2.93 -16.84
N PHE A 84 4.48 2.98 -16.58
CA PHE A 84 3.95 3.47 -15.30
C PHE A 84 3.04 2.44 -14.69
N LEU A 85 3.40 1.98 -13.50
CA LEU A 85 2.75 0.90 -12.80
C LEU A 85 2.06 1.41 -11.54
N ASN A 86 0.93 0.80 -11.17
CA ASN A 86 0.38 0.93 -9.83
C ASN A 86 0.37 -0.44 -9.16
N ALA A 87 0.86 -0.52 -7.94
CA ALA A 87 1.00 -1.78 -7.21
C ALA A 87 -0.19 -2.09 -6.29
N GLY A 88 -1.39 -1.56 -6.57
CA GLY A 88 -2.62 -1.83 -5.81
C GLY A 88 -2.96 -0.76 -4.76
N ASP A 89 -4.14 -0.92 -4.17
CA ASP A 89 -4.73 -0.07 -3.14
C ASP A 89 -4.92 1.39 -3.58
N PHE A 90 -5.59 1.53 -4.72
CA PHE A 90 -6.23 2.78 -5.11
C PHE A 90 -7.47 3.05 -4.25
N PHE A 91 -8.21 1.97 -3.93
CA PHE A 91 -9.45 2.02 -3.16
C PHE A 91 -9.19 2.45 -1.71
N GLN A 92 -10.29 2.87 -1.08
CA GLN A 92 -10.41 3.17 0.34
C GLN A 92 -9.54 4.34 0.84
N GLY A 93 -9.84 4.85 2.04
CA GLY A 93 -8.90 5.63 2.84
C GLY A 93 -9.25 7.11 3.00
N THR A 94 -10.07 7.70 2.13
CA THR A 94 -10.71 9.01 2.37
C THR A 94 -12.22 8.91 2.18
N ILE A 95 -12.91 9.97 2.60
CA ILE A 95 -14.32 10.20 2.30
C ILE A 95 -14.64 10.16 0.78
N TRP A 96 -13.66 10.43 -0.10
CA TRP A 96 -13.84 10.30 -1.54
C TRP A 96 -14.32 8.91 -1.92
N TYR A 97 -13.73 7.85 -1.36
CA TYR A 97 -14.18 6.49 -1.64
C TYR A 97 -15.54 6.19 -1.01
N SER A 98 -15.83 6.74 0.18
CA SER A 98 -17.11 6.54 0.84
C SER A 98 -18.29 7.08 0.01
N ILE A 99 -18.10 8.23 -0.65
CA ILE A 99 -19.13 8.89 -1.46
C ILE A 99 -19.12 8.36 -2.89
N HIS A 100 -17.95 8.38 -3.54
CA HIS A 100 -17.83 8.17 -4.99
C HIS A 100 -17.44 6.75 -5.38
N LYS A 101 -16.97 5.95 -4.42
CA LYS A 101 -16.64 4.54 -4.61
C LYS A 101 -15.68 4.37 -5.79
N TRP A 102 -15.81 3.29 -6.55
CA TRP A 102 -15.00 3.02 -7.73
C TRP A 102 -15.02 4.13 -8.79
N LYS A 103 -16.05 4.97 -8.85
CA LYS A 103 -16.23 5.95 -9.94
C LYS A 103 -15.15 7.03 -9.94
N ALA A 104 -14.85 7.59 -8.77
CA ALA A 104 -13.75 8.55 -8.63
C ALA A 104 -12.41 7.86 -8.92
N VAL A 105 -12.23 6.64 -8.41
CA VAL A 105 -11.00 5.86 -8.61
C VAL A 105 -10.75 5.60 -10.09
N SER A 106 -11.72 5.09 -10.85
CA SER A 106 -11.54 4.84 -12.28
C SER A 106 -11.36 6.15 -13.05
N HIS A 107 -12.13 7.19 -12.73
CA HIS A 107 -12.05 8.49 -13.42
C HIS A 107 -10.66 9.11 -13.31
N PHE A 108 -10.18 9.31 -12.09
CA PHE A 108 -8.85 9.87 -11.87
C PHE A 108 -7.76 8.85 -12.22
N GLY A 109 -7.94 7.56 -11.89
CA GLY A 109 -7.06 6.45 -12.29
C GLY A 109 -6.66 6.51 -13.76
N ASN A 110 -7.66 6.68 -14.62
CA ASN A 110 -7.48 6.79 -16.07
C ASN A 110 -6.64 7.98 -16.51
N MET A 111 -6.60 9.08 -15.74
CA MET A 111 -5.80 10.28 -16.05
C MET A 111 -4.30 10.07 -15.86
N LEU A 112 -3.87 9.08 -15.06
CA LEU A 112 -2.46 8.68 -14.96
C LEU A 112 -2.00 7.92 -16.21
N ASN A 113 -2.92 7.40 -17.02
CA ASN A 113 -2.65 6.62 -18.22
C ASN A 113 -1.67 5.47 -17.93
N LEU A 114 -1.98 4.65 -16.93
CA LEU A 114 -1.09 3.58 -16.45
C LEU A 114 -0.80 2.55 -17.56
N THR A 115 0.39 1.97 -17.53
CA THR A 115 0.72 0.80 -18.37
C THR A 115 0.00 -0.44 -17.84
N ALA A 116 -0.01 -0.62 -16.52
CA ALA A 116 -0.75 -1.66 -15.82
C ALA A 116 -0.95 -1.31 -14.35
N MET A 117 -1.93 -1.94 -13.73
CA MET A 117 -2.15 -1.92 -12.28
C MET A 117 -2.22 -3.37 -11.78
N SER A 118 -1.62 -3.66 -10.62
CA SER A 118 -1.96 -4.89 -9.88
C SER A 118 -3.15 -4.63 -8.96
N LEU A 119 -3.95 -5.66 -8.70
CA LEU A 119 -4.90 -5.62 -7.59
C LEU A 119 -4.16 -5.49 -6.26
N GLY A 120 -4.71 -4.67 -5.36
CA GLY A 120 -4.47 -4.69 -3.92
C GLY A 120 -5.66 -5.27 -3.16
N ASN A 121 -5.52 -5.41 -1.85
CA ASN A 121 -6.59 -5.97 -1.02
C ASN A 121 -7.80 -5.05 -0.95
N HIS A 122 -7.61 -3.73 -0.95
CA HIS A 122 -8.72 -2.78 -0.80
C HIS A 122 -9.58 -2.70 -2.05
N GLU A 123 -9.11 -3.15 -3.22
CA GLU A 123 -9.94 -3.29 -4.41
C GLU A 123 -11.14 -4.25 -4.22
N PHE A 124 -11.09 -5.11 -3.19
CA PHE A 124 -12.17 -6.03 -2.81
C PHE A 124 -13.06 -5.52 -1.64
N ASP A 125 -12.90 -4.27 -1.18
CA ASP A 125 -13.61 -3.76 0.01
C ASP A 125 -15.14 -3.76 -0.13
N ASP A 126 -15.63 -3.50 -1.33
CA ASP A 126 -17.05 -3.57 -1.70
C ASP A 126 -17.37 -4.88 -2.44
N GLY A 127 -16.53 -5.89 -2.26
CA GLY A 127 -16.63 -7.21 -2.86
C GLY A 127 -16.44 -7.22 -4.37
N VAL A 128 -16.70 -8.38 -4.97
CA VAL A 128 -16.66 -8.57 -6.43
C VAL A 128 -17.60 -7.61 -7.16
N ASP A 129 -18.73 -7.24 -6.54
CA ASP A 129 -19.69 -6.28 -7.09
C ASP A 129 -19.12 -4.86 -7.22
N GLY A 130 -18.27 -4.43 -6.29
CA GLY A 130 -17.55 -3.16 -6.38
C GLY A 130 -16.36 -3.23 -7.35
N LEU A 131 -15.73 -4.39 -7.47
CA LEU A 131 -14.54 -4.60 -8.28
C LEU A 131 -14.84 -4.63 -9.80
N ILE A 132 -15.88 -5.36 -10.22
CA ILE A 132 -16.21 -5.51 -11.65
C ILE A 132 -16.33 -4.17 -12.38
N PRO A 133 -17.18 -3.22 -11.93
CA PRO A 133 -17.35 -1.97 -12.67
C PRO A 133 -16.07 -1.11 -12.67
N PHE A 134 -15.21 -1.24 -11.66
CA PHE A 134 -13.89 -0.60 -11.67
C PHE A 134 -13.01 -1.14 -12.80
N VAL A 135 -12.85 -2.47 -12.87
CA VAL A 135 -12.02 -3.13 -13.89
C VAL A 135 -12.56 -2.86 -15.30
N GLU A 136 -13.88 -2.81 -15.47
CA GLU A 136 -14.50 -2.47 -16.76
C GLU A 136 -14.34 -1.00 -17.16
N SER A 137 -14.18 -0.10 -16.19
CA SER A 137 -14.01 1.34 -16.43
C SER A 137 -12.56 1.78 -16.55
N ALA A 138 -11.61 0.91 -16.17
CA ALA A 138 -10.18 1.18 -16.26
C ALA A 138 -9.71 1.18 -17.72
N ASN A 139 -8.93 2.19 -18.10
CA ASN A 139 -8.30 2.27 -19.43
C ASN A 139 -6.95 1.53 -19.52
N HIS A 140 -6.64 0.73 -18.49
CA HIS A 140 -5.38 0.03 -18.32
C HIS A 140 -5.66 -1.40 -17.81
N PRO A 141 -4.80 -2.38 -18.14
CA PRO A 141 -4.94 -3.74 -17.64
C PRO A 141 -4.80 -3.81 -16.12
N VAL A 142 -5.71 -4.55 -15.49
CA VAL A 142 -5.67 -4.91 -14.07
C VAL A 142 -5.16 -6.34 -13.93
N LEU A 143 -4.14 -6.54 -13.10
CA LEU A 143 -3.34 -7.76 -13.05
C LEU A 143 -3.39 -8.47 -11.69
N ALA A 144 -3.41 -9.80 -11.72
CA ALA A 144 -3.09 -10.67 -10.58
C ALA A 144 -2.83 -12.10 -11.10
N ALA A 145 -1.60 -12.61 -10.96
CA ALA A 145 -1.23 -13.95 -11.44
C ALA A 145 -1.63 -15.07 -10.48
N ASN A 146 -1.73 -14.75 -9.18
CA ASN A 146 -1.98 -15.70 -8.11
C ASN A 146 -3.45 -15.79 -7.68
N ILE A 147 -4.38 -15.54 -8.61
CA ILE A 147 -5.82 -15.70 -8.39
C ILE A 147 -6.44 -16.78 -9.29
N ASP A 148 -7.47 -17.43 -8.78
CA ASP A 148 -8.38 -18.29 -9.52
C ASP A 148 -9.82 -17.79 -9.32
N SER A 149 -10.37 -17.18 -10.37
CA SER A 149 -11.74 -16.66 -10.44
C SER A 149 -12.71 -17.63 -11.13
N SER A 150 -12.37 -18.92 -11.26
CA SER A 150 -13.26 -19.93 -11.88
C SER A 150 -14.63 -20.02 -11.18
N ASN A 151 -14.67 -19.79 -9.87
CA ASN A 151 -15.91 -19.75 -9.07
C ASN A 151 -16.59 -18.36 -9.03
N GLU A 152 -16.07 -17.39 -9.77
CA GLU A 152 -16.65 -16.05 -9.95
C GLU A 152 -16.82 -15.75 -11.45
N PRO A 153 -17.85 -16.33 -12.12
CA PRO A 153 -18.03 -16.21 -13.58
C PRO A 153 -18.01 -14.76 -14.10
N ARG A 154 -18.48 -13.80 -13.29
CA ARG A 154 -18.50 -12.38 -13.64
C ARG A 154 -17.11 -11.74 -13.68
N LEU A 155 -16.08 -12.33 -13.07
CA LEU A 155 -14.69 -11.87 -13.11
C LEU A 155 -13.84 -12.55 -14.18
N GLN A 156 -14.34 -13.62 -14.81
CA GLN A 156 -13.59 -14.36 -15.82
C GLN A 156 -13.22 -13.45 -17.00
N GLY A 157 -11.94 -13.46 -17.36
CA GLY A 157 -11.40 -12.66 -18.47
C GLY A 157 -11.28 -11.15 -18.20
N LYS A 158 -11.65 -10.66 -17.00
CA LYS A 158 -11.53 -9.22 -16.66
C LYS A 158 -10.18 -8.88 -16.04
N ILE A 159 -9.60 -9.80 -15.28
CA ILE A 159 -8.28 -9.65 -14.65
C ILE A 159 -7.30 -10.55 -15.40
N SER A 160 -6.17 -9.98 -15.82
CA SER A 160 -5.11 -10.73 -16.50
C SER A 160 -4.03 -11.17 -15.53
N LYS A 161 -3.32 -12.26 -15.81
CA LYS A 161 -2.14 -12.62 -14.99
C LYS A 161 -0.95 -11.70 -15.26
N SER A 162 -0.78 -11.37 -16.54
CA SER A 162 0.28 -10.52 -17.05
C SER A 162 -0.13 -9.83 -18.35
N ILE A 163 0.69 -8.88 -18.79
CA ILE A 163 0.69 -8.33 -20.15
C ILE A 163 2.11 -8.27 -20.70
N VAL A 164 2.24 -8.15 -22.02
CA VAL A 164 3.52 -7.86 -22.67
C VAL A 164 3.39 -6.55 -23.44
N VAL A 165 4.30 -5.62 -23.19
CA VAL A 165 4.33 -4.30 -23.85
C VAL A 165 5.62 -4.11 -24.63
N GLN A 166 5.55 -3.41 -25.76
CA GLN A 166 6.73 -3.06 -26.57
C GLN A 166 7.23 -1.68 -26.15
N VAL A 167 8.48 -1.60 -25.69
CA VAL A 167 9.12 -0.36 -25.24
C VAL A 167 10.52 -0.29 -25.82
N GLY A 168 10.81 0.76 -26.61
CA GLY A 168 12.12 0.92 -27.25
C GLY A 168 12.59 -0.28 -28.08
N GLY A 169 11.66 -1.01 -28.71
CA GLY A 169 11.95 -2.21 -29.50
C GLY A 169 12.20 -3.49 -28.68
N LYS A 170 12.02 -3.45 -27.35
CA LYS A 170 12.12 -4.60 -26.47
C LYS A 170 10.74 -5.00 -25.94
N SER A 171 10.54 -6.30 -25.74
CA SER A 171 9.33 -6.85 -25.10
C SER A 171 9.50 -6.89 -23.59
N VAL A 172 8.61 -6.22 -22.85
CA VAL A 172 8.59 -6.18 -21.39
C VAL A 172 7.32 -6.88 -20.89
N GLY A 173 7.49 -7.97 -20.14
CA GLY A 173 6.41 -8.67 -19.47
C GLY A 173 6.14 -8.06 -18.10
N ILE A 174 4.88 -7.79 -17.78
CA ILE A 174 4.45 -7.23 -16.50
C ILE A 174 3.49 -8.21 -15.85
N ILE A 175 3.84 -8.73 -14.67
CA ILE A 175 3.14 -9.82 -13.98
C ILE A 175 2.53 -9.28 -12.68
N GLY A 176 1.22 -9.45 -12.49
CA GLY A 176 0.52 -9.02 -11.28
C GLY A 176 0.66 -10.00 -10.12
N TYR A 177 0.59 -9.53 -8.87
CA TYR A 177 0.39 -10.39 -7.70
C TYR A 177 -0.35 -9.68 -6.57
N LEU A 178 -1.08 -10.44 -5.76
CA LEU A 178 -1.96 -9.96 -4.70
C LEU A 178 -1.70 -10.73 -3.41
N THR A 179 -1.70 -10.05 -2.27
CA THR A 179 -1.56 -10.68 -0.96
C THR A 179 -2.60 -11.78 -0.72
N THR A 180 -2.16 -12.94 -0.24
CA THR A 180 -3.07 -14.01 0.23
C THR A 180 -3.97 -13.56 1.39
N GLU A 181 -3.57 -12.49 2.09
CA GLU A 181 -4.30 -11.91 3.20
C GLU A 181 -5.66 -11.31 2.80
N THR A 182 -5.86 -10.95 1.53
CA THR A 182 -7.12 -10.37 1.02
C THR A 182 -8.34 -11.21 1.38
N THR A 183 -8.18 -12.52 1.53
CA THR A 183 -9.23 -13.47 1.94
C THR A 183 -9.81 -13.19 3.34
N TYR A 184 -9.08 -12.48 4.20
CA TYR A 184 -9.53 -12.14 5.55
C TYR A 184 -9.44 -10.65 5.91
N ILE A 185 -8.68 -9.84 5.16
CA ILE A 185 -8.63 -8.38 5.34
C ILE A 185 -9.57 -7.60 4.40
N SER A 186 -10.19 -8.28 3.42
CA SER A 186 -11.20 -7.70 2.53
C SER A 186 -12.25 -8.74 2.13
N SER A 187 -13.04 -8.49 1.07
CA SER A 187 -14.21 -9.29 0.69
C SER A 187 -14.03 -9.99 -0.66
N ALA A 188 -13.06 -10.91 -0.73
CA ALA A 188 -12.68 -11.61 -1.97
C ALA A 188 -13.78 -12.50 -2.61
N GLY A 189 -14.88 -12.77 -1.91
CA GLY A 189 -15.93 -13.68 -2.39
C GLY A 189 -15.40 -15.10 -2.60
N ASN A 190 -15.71 -15.72 -3.74
CA ASN A 190 -15.20 -17.06 -4.08
C ASN A 190 -13.91 -17.03 -4.90
N VAL A 191 -13.25 -15.87 -5.04
CA VAL A 191 -11.92 -15.80 -5.66
C VAL A 191 -10.92 -16.50 -4.75
N LYS A 192 -10.27 -17.55 -5.27
CA LYS A 192 -9.17 -18.20 -4.56
C LYS A 192 -7.91 -17.40 -4.82
N ILE A 193 -7.14 -17.15 -3.75
CA ILE A 193 -5.86 -16.46 -3.80
C ILE A 193 -4.82 -17.44 -3.25
N PHE A 194 -3.85 -17.80 -4.08
CA PHE A 194 -2.79 -18.74 -3.73
C PHE A 194 -1.45 -18.03 -3.59
N ASP A 195 -0.39 -18.78 -3.23
CA ASP A 195 0.93 -18.22 -2.94
C ASP A 195 1.46 -17.31 -4.07
N GLU A 196 1.96 -16.13 -3.67
CA GLU A 196 2.38 -15.08 -4.60
C GLU A 196 3.61 -15.52 -5.39
N VAL A 197 4.58 -16.17 -4.73
CA VAL A 197 5.81 -16.64 -5.38
C VAL A 197 5.49 -17.68 -6.45
N GLN A 198 4.58 -18.61 -6.14
CA GLN A 198 4.11 -19.61 -7.09
C GLN A 198 3.42 -18.97 -8.30
N GLY A 199 2.48 -18.05 -8.09
CA GLY A 199 1.77 -17.39 -9.19
C GLY A 199 2.67 -16.56 -10.09
N VAL A 200 3.62 -15.81 -9.51
CA VAL A 200 4.60 -15.04 -10.29
C VAL A 200 5.56 -15.95 -11.03
N ARG A 201 6.04 -17.04 -10.41
CA ARG A 201 6.95 -18.00 -11.06
C ARG A 201 6.31 -18.66 -12.27
N ASP A 202 5.10 -19.21 -12.13
CA ASP A 202 4.44 -19.93 -13.21
C ASP A 202 4.22 -19.03 -14.43
N GLU A 203 3.84 -17.77 -14.19
CA GLU A 203 3.61 -16.82 -15.26
C GLU A 203 4.91 -16.27 -15.87
N ALA A 204 5.95 -16.08 -15.07
CA ALA A 204 7.28 -15.71 -15.55
C ALA A 204 7.87 -16.79 -16.47
N GLU A 205 7.78 -18.07 -16.08
CA GLU A 205 8.22 -19.20 -16.91
C GLU A 205 7.45 -19.26 -18.23
N ARG A 206 6.14 -19.01 -18.20
CA ARG A 206 5.31 -18.98 -19.41
C ARG A 206 5.75 -17.87 -20.37
N LEU A 207 5.97 -16.66 -19.86
CA LEU A 207 6.41 -15.52 -20.67
C LEU A 207 7.83 -15.71 -21.22
N LYS A 208 8.74 -16.26 -20.41
CA LYS A 208 10.11 -16.57 -20.83
C LYS A 208 10.14 -17.60 -21.97
N LYS A 209 9.31 -18.65 -21.89
CA LYS A 209 9.11 -19.63 -22.97
C LYS A 209 8.54 -19.01 -24.25
N SER A 210 7.82 -17.89 -24.15
CA SER A 210 7.32 -17.11 -25.30
C SER A 210 8.32 -16.06 -25.81
N GLY A 211 9.55 -16.04 -25.31
CA GLY A 211 10.62 -15.15 -25.80
C GLY A 211 10.65 -13.76 -25.17
N VAL A 212 9.92 -13.53 -24.06
CA VAL A 212 9.96 -12.26 -23.31
C VAL A 212 11.14 -12.31 -22.34
N ASN A 213 12.10 -11.38 -22.51
CA ASN A 213 13.35 -11.42 -21.77
C ASN A 213 13.47 -10.43 -20.61
N ILE A 214 12.57 -9.45 -20.53
CA ILE A 214 12.50 -8.50 -19.41
C ILE A 214 11.17 -8.71 -18.69
N LEU A 215 11.21 -9.11 -17.43
CA LEU A 215 10.04 -9.44 -16.61
C LEU A 215 10.01 -8.58 -15.34
N VAL A 216 8.93 -7.80 -15.21
CA VAL A 216 8.64 -6.95 -14.07
C VAL A 216 7.47 -7.56 -13.29
N ALA A 217 7.67 -7.88 -12.02
CA ALA A 217 6.58 -8.20 -11.11
C ALA A 217 6.05 -6.90 -10.50
N VAL A 218 4.75 -6.66 -10.59
CA VAL A 218 4.05 -5.55 -9.92
C VAL A 218 2.96 -6.13 -9.02
N GLY A 219 2.89 -5.73 -7.76
CA GLY A 219 1.89 -6.34 -6.89
C GLY A 219 1.86 -5.85 -5.46
N HIS A 220 0.95 -6.46 -4.71
CA HIS A 220 0.46 -5.90 -3.46
C HIS A 220 0.52 -6.95 -2.34
N ALA A 221 1.74 -7.27 -1.88
CA ALA A 221 1.94 -8.28 -0.84
C ALA A 221 2.91 -7.89 0.28
N GLY A 222 3.46 -6.68 0.22
CA GLY A 222 4.33 -6.14 1.26
C GLY A 222 5.80 -6.39 1.00
N TYR A 223 6.62 -5.46 1.47
CA TYR A 223 8.05 -5.37 1.15
C TYR A 223 8.86 -6.64 1.39
N LEU A 224 8.57 -7.40 2.46
CA LEU A 224 9.24 -8.68 2.71
C LEU A 224 8.86 -9.75 1.68
N LYS A 225 7.59 -9.80 1.26
CA LYS A 225 7.14 -10.72 0.21
C LYS A 225 7.70 -10.30 -1.14
N ASP A 226 7.80 -9.00 -1.41
CA ASP A 226 8.42 -8.47 -2.63
C ASP A 226 9.89 -8.92 -2.75
N MET A 227 10.65 -8.85 -1.66
CA MET A 227 12.02 -9.38 -1.59
C MET A 227 12.07 -10.91 -1.72
N GLU A 228 11.08 -11.62 -1.17
CA GLU A 228 10.96 -13.06 -1.34
C GLU A 228 10.72 -13.45 -2.81
N ILE A 229 9.83 -12.74 -3.52
CA ILE A 229 9.58 -12.92 -4.96
C ILE A 229 10.88 -12.65 -5.75
N ALA A 230 11.55 -11.53 -5.48
CA ALA A 230 12.82 -11.18 -6.12
C ALA A 230 13.91 -12.26 -5.92
N SER A 231 13.93 -12.89 -4.74
CA SER A 231 14.90 -13.94 -4.40
C SER A 231 14.54 -15.31 -5.00
N LYS A 232 13.25 -15.68 -4.98
CA LYS A 232 12.78 -17.05 -5.28
C LYS A 232 12.23 -17.25 -6.69
N VAL A 233 12.02 -16.21 -7.48
CA VAL A 233 11.58 -16.32 -8.88
C VAL A 233 12.76 -16.02 -9.82
N PRO A 234 13.43 -17.03 -10.39
CA PRO A 234 14.68 -16.85 -11.13
C PRO A 234 14.59 -15.88 -12.32
N ASP A 235 13.47 -15.90 -13.03
CA ASP A 235 13.30 -15.13 -14.27
C ASP A 235 12.93 -13.65 -14.04
N ILE A 236 12.55 -13.24 -12.83
CA ILE A 236 12.15 -11.85 -12.56
C ILE A 236 13.36 -10.92 -12.56
N ASP A 237 13.21 -9.75 -13.18
CA ASP A 237 14.25 -8.72 -13.29
C ASP A 237 14.02 -7.52 -12.38
N VAL A 238 12.76 -7.17 -12.09
CA VAL A 238 12.39 -6.03 -11.23
C VAL A 238 11.13 -6.38 -10.44
N VAL A 239 11.05 -5.96 -9.17
CA VAL A 239 9.83 -6.03 -8.37
C VAL A 239 9.38 -4.64 -7.94
N VAL A 240 8.12 -4.31 -8.22
CA VAL A 240 7.43 -3.08 -7.81
C VAL A 240 6.30 -3.48 -6.85
N GLY A 241 6.35 -3.00 -5.61
CA GLY A 241 5.49 -3.47 -4.52
C GLY A 241 4.56 -2.40 -3.92
N GLY A 242 3.72 -2.83 -2.96
CA GLY A 242 2.81 -2.02 -2.13
C GLY A 242 2.46 -2.70 -0.79
N HIS A 243 1.33 -2.34 -0.16
CA HIS A 243 0.70 -2.91 1.07
C HIS A 243 1.31 -2.43 2.39
N THR A 244 2.64 -2.47 2.48
CA THR A 244 3.37 -2.15 3.71
C THR A 244 3.68 -0.66 3.86
N ASN A 245 3.29 0.16 2.88
CA ASN A 245 3.59 1.59 2.79
C ASN A 245 5.09 1.89 2.90
N THR A 246 5.95 1.04 2.34
CA THR A 246 7.38 1.09 2.62
C THR A 246 8.04 2.29 1.95
N PHE A 247 8.70 3.12 2.74
CA PHE A 247 9.50 4.22 2.23
C PHE A 247 10.96 3.78 2.06
N LEU A 248 11.42 3.75 0.80
CA LEU A 248 12.80 3.41 0.45
C LEU A 248 13.51 4.68 -0.04
N TRP A 249 14.72 4.93 0.46
CA TRP A 249 15.47 6.15 0.14
C TRP A 249 16.97 5.99 0.35
N ASN A 250 17.77 6.75 -0.39
CA ASN A 250 19.23 6.82 -0.22
C ASN A 250 19.63 8.20 0.31
N GLY A 251 20.28 8.25 1.47
CA GLY A 251 20.75 9.50 2.08
C GLY A 251 19.69 10.19 2.97
N PRO A 252 19.80 11.51 3.20
CA PRO A 252 18.82 12.25 4.01
C PRO A 252 17.43 12.25 3.34
N ALA A 253 16.41 11.84 4.09
CA ALA A 253 15.03 11.84 3.61
C ALA A 253 14.52 13.28 3.35
N PRO A 254 13.71 13.52 2.30
CA PRO A 254 13.25 14.85 1.93
C PRO A 254 12.02 15.31 2.74
N SER A 255 11.45 14.44 3.57
CA SER A 255 10.29 14.72 4.42
C SER A 255 10.40 13.95 5.74
N ILE A 256 9.28 13.71 6.42
CA ILE A 256 9.23 13.13 7.76
C ILE A 256 9.33 11.60 7.77
N GLU A 257 9.20 10.94 6.62
CA GLU A 257 9.24 9.47 6.55
C GLU A 257 10.66 8.96 6.81
N GLU A 258 10.77 7.96 7.68
CA GLU A 258 12.03 7.27 7.95
C GLU A 258 12.28 6.18 6.90
N PRO A 259 13.42 6.18 6.20
CA PRO A 259 13.73 5.15 5.22
C PRO A 259 13.86 3.77 5.87
N GLN A 260 13.12 2.79 5.34
CA GLN A 260 13.14 1.39 5.78
C GLN A 260 14.15 0.53 5.00
N GLY A 261 14.78 1.11 3.98
CA GLY A 261 15.79 0.49 3.14
C GLY A 261 16.25 1.41 2.01
N PRO A 262 17.30 1.01 1.26
CA PRO A 262 17.74 1.76 0.09
C PRO A 262 16.74 1.67 -1.06
N TYR A 263 16.75 2.67 -1.93
CA TYR A 263 16.01 2.67 -3.19
C TYR A 263 16.96 2.55 -4.40
N PRO A 264 16.84 1.52 -5.24
CA PRO A 264 16.11 0.28 -4.98
C PRO A 264 16.82 -0.55 -3.90
N THR A 265 16.09 -1.49 -3.28
CA THR A 265 16.73 -2.55 -2.50
C THR A 265 17.15 -3.66 -3.44
N MET A 266 18.45 -3.97 -3.45
CA MET A 266 19.02 -4.99 -4.33
C MET A 266 18.98 -6.35 -3.66
N VAL A 267 18.17 -7.27 -4.20
CA VAL A 267 18.09 -8.66 -3.73
C VAL A 267 18.95 -9.54 -4.62
N LYS A 268 19.91 -10.26 -4.04
CA LYS A 268 20.77 -11.19 -4.75
C LYS A 268 20.17 -12.59 -4.76
N GLN A 269 19.92 -13.14 -5.93
CA GLN A 269 19.45 -14.50 -6.13
C GLN A 269 20.60 -15.52 -5.96
N PRO A 270 20.30 -16.80 -5.70
CA PRO A 270 21.30 -17.88 -5.69
C PRO A 270 22.09 -18.00 -7.00
N SER A 271 21.51 -17.60 -8.13
CA SER A 271 22.17 -17.54 -9.45
C SER A 271 23.27 -16.47 -9.55
N GLY A 272 23.30 -15.52 -8.61
CA GLY A 272 24.15 -14.33 -8.64
C GLY A 272 23.47 -13.10 -9.24
N LYS A 273 22.33 -13.26 -9.93
CA LYS A 273 21.49 -12.17 -10.46
C LYS A 273 21.05 -11.25 -9.33
N SER A 274 21.06 -9.93 -9.59
CA SER A 274 20.59 -8.92 -8.62
C SER A 274 19.32 -8.27 -9.13
N VAL A 275 18.26 -8.29 -8.33
CA VAL A 275 16.92 -7.82 -8.67
C VAL A 275 16.59 -6.60 -7.81
N PRO A 276 16.37 -5.41 -8.40
CA PRO A 276 15.86 -4.25 -7.68
C PRO A 276 14.41 -4.44 -7.23
N VAL A 277 14.16 -4.15 -5.95
CA VAL A 277 12.84 -4.09 -5.31
C VAL A 277 12.55 -2.64 -4.94
N VAL A 278 11.36 -2.14 -5.30
CA VAL A 278 10.94 -0.76 -5.02
C VAL A 278 9.52 -0.67 -4.47
N GLN A 279 9.31 0.28 -3.57
CA GLN A 279 8.02 0.84 -3.15
C GLN A 279 8.15 2.37 -3.05
N ALA A 280 7.03 3.09 -3.02
CA ALA A 280 7.00 4.56 -3.00
C ALA A 280 6.14 5.11 -1.84
N PHE A 281 6.35 4.59 -0.63
CA PHE A 281 5.58 4.97 0.56
C PHE A 281 4.08 4.74 0.35
N ALA A 282 3.24 5.77 0.32
CA ALA A 282 1.79 5.70 0.16
C ALA A 282 1.21 7.09 -0.16
N PHE A 283 -0.12 7.14 -0.31
CA PHE A 283 -0.94 8.36 -0.30
C PHE A 283 -0.70 9.32 -1.46
N GLY A 284 0.03 8.86 -2.49
CA GLY A 284 0.46 9.70 -3.59
C GLY A 284 1.47 10.79 -3.20
N LYS A 285 2.05 10.73 -2.00
CA LYS A 285 3.03 11.71 -1.51
C LYS A 285 4.33 11.67 -2.32
N TYR A 286 4.66 10.49 -2.84
CA TYR A 286 5.82 10.25 -3.69
C TYR A 286 5.40 9.61 -5.02
N LEU A 287 6.08 9.98 -6.09
CA LEU A 287 6.08 9.24 -7.36
C LEU A 287 7.37 8.41 -7.43
N GLY A 288 7.25 7.08 -7.41
CA GLY A 288 8.38 6.20 -7.64
C GLY A 288 8.98 6.44 -9.03
N ASN A 289 10.30 6.57 -9.11
CA ASN A 289 11.03 6.79 -10.36
C ASN A 289 12.31 5.96 -10.37
N LEU A 290 12.25 4.79 -10.99
CA LEU A 290 13.39 3.88 -11.14
C LEU A 290 13.80 3.82 -12.61
N MET A 291 15.07 4.07 -12.91
CA MET A 291 15.68 3.78 -14.20
C MET A 291 16.46 2.47 -14.08
N VAL A 292 16.22 1.55 -15.01
CA VAL A 292 16.90 0.26 -15.06
C VAL A 292 17.58 0.12 -16.42
N THR A 293 18.87 -0.19 -16.41
CA THR A 293 19.66 -0.47 -17.60
C THR A 293 19.80 -1.97 -17.76
N PHE A 294 19.40 -2.49 -18.92
CA PHE A 294 19.48 -3.89 -19.30
C PHE A 294 20.58 -4.12 -20.35
N ASN A 295 21.26 -5.27 -20.27
CA ASN A 295 22.11 -5.76 -21.37
C ASN A 295 21.27 -6.40 -22.49
N ASP A 296 21.92 -6.93 -23.52
CA ASP A 296 21.26 -7.53 -24.68
C ASP A 296 20.49 -8.82 -24.33
N GLU A 297 20.94 -9.52 -23.29
CA GLU A 297 20.32 -10.72 -22.72
C GLU A 297 19.09 -10.42 -21.84
N GLY A 298 18.84 -9.14 -21.53
CA GLY A 298 17.73 -8.69 -20.68
C GLY A 298 18.05 -8.70 -19.18
N GLU A 299 19.32 -8.81 -18.79
CA GLU A 299 19.75 -8.75 -17.39
C GLU A 299 20.02 -7.31 -16.93
N VAL A 300 19.69 -7.02 -15.68
CA VAL A 300 19.94 -5.71 -15.06
C VAL A 300 21.43 -5.50 -14.81
N ILE A 301 22.00 -4.44 -15.39
CA ILE A 301 23.41 -4.07 -15.21
C ILE A 301 23.61 -2.76 -14.44
N ALA A 302 22.59 -1.90 -14.37
CA ALA A 302 22.62 -0.68 -13.57
C ALA A 302 21.21 -0.22 -13.19
N THR A 303 21.12 0.52 -12.08
CA THR A 303 19.89 1.18 -11.64
C THR A 303 20.19 2.61 -11.19
N ALA A 304 19.25 3.53 -11.44
CA ALA A 304 19.32 4.91 -10.97
C ALA A 304 17.94 5.44 -10.62
N GLY A 305 17.88 6.59 -9.92
CA GLY A 305 16.62 7.25 -9.56
C GLY A 305 16.28 7.11 -8.07
N LEU A 306 15.28 7.88 -7.67
CA LEU A 306 14.72 7.98 -6.32
C LEU A 306 13.23 8.31 -6.42
N PRO A 307 12.40 8.00 -5.41
CA PRO A 307 11.06 8.55 -5.33
C PRO A 307 11.09 10.08 -5.39
N ILE A 308 10.13 10.70 -6.07
CA ILE A 308 10.04 12.16 -6.18
C ILE A 308 8.98 12.63 -5.21
N LEU A 309 9.37 13.48 -4.24
CA LEU A 309 8.42 14.11 -3.32
C LEU A 309 7.51 15.06 -4.10
N MET A 310 6.20 14.84 -3.99
CA MET A 310 5.18 15.69 -4.63
C MET A 310 4.91 16.92 -3.77
N ASP A 311 5.87 17.83 -3.64
CA ASP A 311 5.72 19.08 -2.89
C ASP A 311 5.32 20.27 -3.79
N LYS A 312 5.34 21.48 -3.24
CA LYS A 312 4.98 22.72 -3.95
C LYS A 312 5.86 23.02 -5.18
N SER A 313 7.06 22.44 -5.29
CA SER A 313 7.94 22.66 -6.44
C SER A 313 7.39 22.00 -7.71
N ILE A 314 6.52 21.01 -7.56
CA ILE A 314 5.82 20.35 -8.66
C ILE A 314 4.49 21.07 -8.90
N PRO A 315 4.26 21.64 -10.10
CA PRO A 315 2.99 22.25 -10.45
C PRO A 315 1.83 21.24 -10.40
N GLN A 316 0.64 21.74 -10.07
CA GLN A 316 -0.59 20.96 -10.20
C GLN A 316 -1.12 21.07 -11.64
N ASP A 317 -1.50 19.93 -12.23
CA ASP A 317 -2.11 19.90 -13.55
C ASP A 317 -3.50 20.60 -13.55
N PRO A 318 -3.69 21.70 -14.32
CA PRO A 318 -4.94 22.44 -14.31
C PRO A 318 -6.15 21.63 -14.78
N SER A 319 -5.96 20.67 -15.70
CA SER A 319 -7.07 19.83 -16.19
C SER A 319 -7.57 18.90 -15.09
N VAL A 320 -6.66 18.31 -14.31
CA VAL A 320 -7.02 17.47 -13.16
C VAL A 320 -7.72 18.29 -12.09
N LEU A 321 -7.24 19.51 -11.81
CA LEU A 321 -7.88 20.39 -10.85
C LEU A 321 -9.33 20.73 -11.22
N GLN A 322 -9.62 20.94 -12.51
CA GLN A 322 -10.99 21.20 -12.97
C GLN A 322 -11.89 19.97 -12.80
N GLU A 323 -11.38 18.77 -13.10
CA GLU A 323 -12.10 17.51 -12.91
C GLU A 323 -12.40 17.21 -11.42
N LEU A 324 -11.54 17.68 -10.50
CA LEU A 324 -11.76 17.48 -9.05
C LEU A 324 -12.93 18.31 -8.50
N ILE A 325 -13.24 19.47 -9.07
CA ILE A 325 -14.26 20.41 -8.54
C ILE A 325 -15.62 19.75 -8.27
N PRO A 326 -16.28 19.07 -9.25
CA PRO A 326 -17.60 18.51 -9.02
C PRO A 326 -17.60 17.43 -7.93
N PHE A 327 -16.60 16.55 -7.94
CA PHE A 327 -16.48 15.49 -6.92
C PHE A 327 -16.18 16.06 -5.52
N ARG A 328 -15.31 17.08 -5.45
CA ARG A 328 -14.92 17.73 -4.20
C ARG A 328 -16.10 18.43 -3.54
N LYS A 329 -16.98 19.06 -4.30
CA LYS A 329 -18.19 19.71 -3.77
C LYS A 329 -19.08 18.77 -2.95
N GLU A 330 -19.23 17.52 -3.39
CA GLU A 330 -20.01 16.50 -2.66
C GLU A 330 -19.27 16.03 -1.40
N VAL A 331 -17.94 15.96 -1.46
CA VAL A 331 -17.07 15.62 -0.34
C VAL A 331 -17.11 16.69 0.75
N GLU A 332 -16.88 17.97 0.39
CA GLU A 332 -16.79 19.11 1.30
C GLU A 332 -18.07 19.28 2.13
N ALA A 333 -19.23 19.12 1.50
CA ALA A 333 -20.53 19.24 2.17
C ALA A 333 -20.69 18.29 3.37
N LEU A 334 -20.03 17.13 3.34
CA LEU A 334 -20.04 16.16 4.43
C LEU A 334 -18.82 16.30 5.33
N SER A 335 -17.63 16.50 4.75
CA SER A 335 -16.38 16.47 5.50
C SER A 335 -16.21 17.64 6.46
N GLU A 336 -16.72 18.83 6.14
CA GLU A 336 -16.47 20.06 6.92
C GLU A 336 -17.32 20.21 8.18
N LYS A 337 -18.27 19.32 8.41
CA LYS A 337 -19.14 19.38 9.58
C LYS A 337 -18.34 19.12 10.86
N GLU A 338 -18.15 20.17 11.69
CA GLU A 338 -17.54 20.04 13.02
C GLU A 338 -18.40 19.12 13.90
N VAL A 339 -17.75 18.12 14.50
CA VAL A 339 -18.34 17.15 15.44
C VAL A 339 -17.94 17.43 16.89
N GLY A 340 -16.80 18.09 17.10
CA GLY A 340 -16.30 18.39 18.44
C GLY A 340 -14.90 18.99 18.42
N LYS A 341 -14.23 18.98 19.58
CA LYS A 341 -12.86 19.50 19.72
C LYS A 341 -11.98 18.60 20.57
N THR A 342 -10.72 18.43 20.17
CA THR A 342 -9.64 17.87 20.98
C THR A 342 -8.68 18.96 21.47
N ARG A 343 -8.03 18.72 22.61
CA ARG A 343 -6.92 19.57 23.13
C ARG A 343 -5.57 18.87 23.08
N VAL A 344 -5.53 17.67 22.53
CA VAL A 344 -4.35 16.82 22.45
C VAL A 344 -4.26 16.19 21.05
N PHE A 345 -3.05 15.90 20.62
CA PHE A 345 -2.81 15.10 19.43
C PHE A 345 -3.42 13.72 19.62
N LEU A 346 -4.27 13.27 18.71
CA LEU A 346 -4.84 11.93 18.72
C LEU A 346 -4.00 11.05 17.80
N ASP A 347 -3.10 10.26 18.40
CA ASP A 347 -2.16 9.41 17.69
C ASP A 347 -2.84 8.15 17.17
N GLY A 348 -2.95 8.06 15.84
CA GLY A 348 -3.39 6.90 15.07
C GLY A 348 -2.26 6.31 14.20
N ASN A 349 -1.00 6.60 14.50
CA ASN A 349 0.12 6.20 13.65
C ASN A 349 0.26 4.67 13.58
N ARG A 350 0.41 4.13 12.36
CA ARG A 350 0.56 2.68 12.07
C ARG A 350 1.66 2.01 12.91
N LEU A 351 2.83 2.62 13.02
CA LEU A 351 3.99 2.04 13.71
C LEU A 351 3.88 2.13 15.23
N SER A 352 3.09 3.07 15.75
CA SER A 352 2.82 3.27 17.18
C SER A 352 1.62 2.44 17.65
N CYS A 353 0.41 2.73 17.13
CA CYS A 353 -0.84 2.10 17.57
C CYS A 353 -0.89 0.59 17.37
N ARG A 354 -0.08 0.02 16.48
CA ARG A 354 -0.01 -1.43 16.27
C ARG A 354 0.96 -2.15 17.20
N MET A 355 1.66 -1.41 18.06
CA MET A 355 2.69 -1.95 18.96
C MET A 355 2.45 -1.57 20.41
N VAL A 356 1.85 -0.41 20.66
CA VAL A 356 1.63 0.11 22.01
C VAL A 356 0.22 0.69 22.16
N GLU A 357 -0.17 0.96 23.40
CA GLU A 357 -1.36 1.75 23.70
C GLU A 357 -1.26 3.12 23.02
N CYS A 358 -2.31 3.51 22.28
CA CYS A 358 -2.40 4.83 21.67
C CYS A 358 -3.70 5.53 22.05
N ASN A 359 -3.63 6.84 22.26
CA ASN A 359 -4.73 7.59 22.84
C ASN A 359 -5.96 7.71 21.92
N LEU A 360 -5.78 7.68 20.59
CA LEU A 360 -6.91 7.60 19.66
C LEU A 360 -7.61 6.22 19.75
N GLY A 361 -6.84 5.15 19.96
CA GLY A 361 -7.38 3.82 20.23
C GLY A 361 -8.24 3.79 21.50
N ASN A 362 -7.73 4.40 22.57
CA ASN A 362 -8.48 4.56 23.82
C ASN A 362 -9.76 5.37 23.60
N PHE A 363 -9.68 6.51 22.89
CA PHE A 363 -10.84 7.34 22.59
C PHE A 363 -11.94 6.57 21.83
N LEU A 364 -11.57 5.80 20.82
CA LEU A 364 -12.53 4.97 20.07
C LEU A 364 -13.14 3.87 20.94
N ALA A 365 -12.32 3.16 21.72
CA ALA A 365 -12.80 2.10 22.60
C ALA A 365 -13.72 2.63 23.70
N ASP A 366 -13.40 3.79 24.28
CA ASP A 366 -14.25 4.46 25.27
C ASP A 366 -15.56 4.93 24.64
N ALA A 367 -15.53 5.49 23.43
CA ALA A 367 -16.74 5.88 22.69
C ALA A 367 -17.66 4.68 22.42
N TYR A 368 -17.10 3.51 22.14
CA TYR A 368 -17.89 2.28 21.96
C TYR A 368 -18.54 1.82 23.27
N VAL A 369 -17.85 1.89 24.40
CA VAL A 369 -18.46 1.60 25.71
C VAL A 369 -19.55 2.63 26.05
N ASP A 370 -19.30 3.91 25.79
CA ASP A 370 -20.24 5.01 26.04
C ASP A 370 -21.55 4.84 25.26
N LEU A 371 -21.46 4.46 23.98
CA LEU A 371 -22.62 4.21 23.12
C LEU A 371 -23.63 3.24 23.77
N PHE A 372 -23.14 2.24 24.51
CA PHE A 372 -23.98 1.20 25.09
C PHE A 372 -24.52 1.49 26.50
N THR A 373 -24.09 2.59 27.12
CA THR A 373 -24.58 3.00 28.46
C THR A 373 -26.10 3.12 28.51
N LYS A 374 -26.71 3.55 27.40
CA LYS A 374 -28.16 3.71 27.23
C LYS A 374 -28.95 2.39 27.22
N PHE A 375 -28.28 1.25 27.15
CA PHE A 375 -28.89 -0.08 27.06
C PHE A 375 -28.64 -0.93 28.32
N ALA A 376 -28.28 -0.30 29.43
CA ALA A 376 -28.06 -0.98 30.71
C ALA A 376 -29.31 -1.76 31.15
N GLY A 377 -29.12 -3.02 31.55
CA GLY A 377 -30.17 -3.84 32.16
C GLY A 377 -30.30 -3.61 33.66
N GLU A 378 -31.30 -4.25 34.27
CA GLU A 378 -31.49 -4.19 35.73
C GLU A 378 -30.25 -4.72 36.47
N GLY A 379 -29.77 -3.99 37.47
CA GLY A 379 -28.57 -4.31 38.23
C GLY A 379 -27.23 -4.01 37.54
N GLN A 380 -27.25 -3.56 36.28
CA GLN A 380 -26.05 -3.22 35.51
C GLN A 380 -25.90 -1.70 35.37
N TRP A 381 -24.68 -1.19 35.40
CA TRP A 381 -24.42 0.22 35.09
C TRP A 381 -24.25 0.46 33.58
N ASN A 382 -23.96 -0.59 32.82
CA ASN A 382 -23.86 -0.57 31.36
C ASN A 382 -24.13 -1.98 30.81
N LYS A 383 -24.64 -2.08 29.57
CA LYS A 383 -24.82 -3.36 28.87
C LYS A 383 -23.48 -4.08 28.68
N VAL A 384 -22.46 -3.33 28.26
CA VAL A 384 -21.08 -3.81 28.06
C VAL A 384 -20.12 -2.89 28.80
N ALA A 385 -19.07 -3.46 29.38
CA ALA A 385 -18.05 -2.68 30.10
C ALA A 385 -16.68 -2.69 29.41
N ILE A 386 -16.54 -3.49 28.34
CA ILE A 386 -15.31 -3.78 27.61
C ILE A 386 -15.52 -3.47 26.13
N ALA A 387 -14.55 -2.80 25.52
CA ALA A 387 -14.44 -2.68 24.08
C ALA A 387 -13.03 -3.04 23.61
N LEU A 388 -12.95 -3.71 22.45
CA LEU A 388 -11.72 -4.08 21.78
C LEU A 388 -11.74 -3.46 20.38
N VAL A 389 -10.65 -2.79 20.01
CA VAL A 389 -10.49 -2.13 18.71
C VAL A 389 -9.17 -2.58 18.12
N ASN A 390 -9.17 -3.26 16.98
CA ASN A 390 -7.93 -3.60 16.32
C ASN A 390 -7.31 -2.32 15.73
N SER A 391 -6.04 -2.09 16.03
CA SER A 391 -5.30 -0.90 15.61
C SER A 391 -5.16 -0.76 14.09
N GLY A 392 -5.21 -1.86 13.33
CA GLY A 392 -5.26 -1.84 11.86
C GLY A 392 -6.51 -1.15 11.31
N GLY A 393 -7.57 -1.03 12.11
CA GLY A 393 -8.78 -0.26 11.80
C GLY A 393 -8.62 1.26 11.97
N ILE A 394 -7.56 1.71 12.64
CA ILE A 394 -7.22 3.12 12.87
C ILE A 394 -6.24 3.55 11.77
N ARG A 395 -6.65 4.49 10.90
CA ARG A 395 -5.98 4.77 9.62
C ARG A 395 -5.34 6.15 9.52
N ALA A 396 -5.61 7.03 10.47
CA ALA A 396 -5.08 8.39 10.50
C ALA A 396 -4.96 8.91 11.94
N SER A 397 -4.12 9.92 12.13
CA SER A 397 -4.05 10.74 13.35
C SER A 397 -4.85 12.04 13.18
N ILE A 398 -5.24 12.67 14.29
CA ILE A 398 -5.87 14.01 14.29
C ILE A 398 -4.96 14.97 15.07
N ASP A 399 -4.52 16.03 14.40
CA ASP A 399 -3.65 17.07 14.97
C ASP A 399 -4.48 18.24 15.51
N GLU A 400 -4.44 18.44 16.83
CA GLU A 400 -5.19 19.49 17.52
C GLU A 400 -4.75 20.89 17.12
N ARG A 401 -3.49 21.06 16.70
CA ARG A 401 -2.92 22.37 16.35
C ARG A 401 -3.35 22.82 14.98
N ALA A 402 -3.81 21.88 14.17
CA ALA A 402 -4.07 22.11 12.77
C ALA A 402 -5.40 22.89 12.57
N GLN A 403 -6.33 22.86 13.54
CA GLN A 403 -7.64 23.54 13.45
C GLN A 403 -8.20 24.03 14.81
N ASN A 404 -7.34 24.52 15.72
CA ASN A 404 -7.73 24.92 17.08
C ASN A 404 -8.52 23.83 17.81
N GLY A 405 -8.12 22.58 17.59
CA GLY A 405 -8.74 21.39 18.15
C GLY A 405 -9.96 20.89 17.41
N SER A 406 -10.51 21.60 16.41
CA SER A 406 -11.72 21.16 15.71
C SER A 406 -11.54 19.77 15.10
N ILE A 407 -12.51 18.90 15.37
CA ILE A 407 -12.66 17.58 14.77
C ILE A 407 -13.87 17.67 13.87
N THR A 408 -13.70 17.27 12.62
CA THR A 408 -14.76 17.24 11.61
C THR A 408 -15.20 15.81 11.30
N TYR A 409 -16.32 15.67 10.61
CA TYR A 409 -16.76 14.36 10.11
C TYR A 409 -15.74 13.75 9.12
N GLY A 410 -15.06 14.59 8.33
CA GLY A 410 -13.95 14.19 7.46
C GLY A 410 -12.79 13.58 8.24
N ASP A 411 -12.43 14.15 9.40
CA ASP A 411 -11.38 13.60 10.26
C ASP A 411 -11.76 12.22 10.79
N LEU A 412 -13.00 12.04 11.25
CA LEU A 412 -13.49 10.75 11.73
C LEU A 412 -13.49 9.68 10.64
N LEU A 413 -13.89 10.03 9.41
CA LEU A 413 -13.84 9.12 8.27
C LEU A 413 -12.40 8.81 7.83
N ALA A 414 -11.46 9.74 7.98
CA ALA A 414 -10.05 9.44 7.73
C ALA A 414 -9.48 8.46 8.77
N VAL A 415 -9.91 8.57 10.03
CA VAL A 415 -9.52 7.65 11.12
C VAL A 415 -10.10 6.26 10.93
N ALA A 416 -11.41 6.17 10.66
CA ALA A 416 -12.14 4.91 10.49
C ALA A 416 -12.89 4.90 9.14
N PRO A 417 -12.16 4.72 8.01
CA PRO A 417 -12.72 4.84 6.66
C PRO A 417 -13.59 3.66 6.25
N PHE A 418 -13.57 2.59 7.03
CA PHE A 418 -14.38 1.42 6.80
C PHE A 418 -15.80 1.67 7.29
N SER A 419 -16.80 1.28 6.49
CA SER A 419 -18.22 1.23 6.92
C SER A 419 -18.48 0.06 7.87
N ASN A 420 -17.61 -0.12 8.86
CA ASN A 420 -17.72 -1.15 9.89
C ASN A 420 -18.86 -0.81 10.85
N THR A 421 -19.50 -1.85 11.37
CA THR A 421 -20.42 -1.74 12.50
C THR A 421 -19.70 -1.96 13.81
N VAL A 422 -20.40 -1.57 14.87
CA VAL A 422 -20.01 -1.72 16.26
C VAL A 422 -20.93 -2.83 16.79
N ASP A 423 -20.40 -4.05 16.96
CA ASP A 423 -21.14 -5.26 17.34
C ASP A 423 -20.87 -5.76 18.77
N ILE A 424 -21.93 -6.17 19.50
CA ILE A 424 -21.81 -6.86 20.79
C ILE A 424 -21.74 -8.37 20.56
N ILE A 425 -20.74 -9.02 21.15
CA ILE A 425 -20.63 -10.47 21.23
C ILE A 425 -20.51 -10.95 22.69
N LYS A 426 -20.80 -12.22 22.91
CA LYS A 426 -20.68 -12.87 24.21
C LYS A 426 -19.60 -13.95 24.10
N ILE A 427 -18.52 -13.83 24.88
CA ILE A 427 -17.39 -14.78 24.84
C ILE A 427 -16.95 -15.20 26.23
N SER A 428 -16.31 -16.36 26.37
CA SER A 428 -15.73 -16.79 27.65
C SER A 428 -14.49 -15.96 28.01
N GLY A 429 -14.14 -15.89 29.29
CA GLY A 429 -12.87 -15.27 29.69
C GLY A 429 -11.63 -16.01 29.17
N GLU A 430 -11.73 -17.33 28.95
CA GLU A 430 -10.68 -18.10 28.27
C GLU A 430 -10.50 -17.63 26.83
N THR A 431 -11.60 -17.47 26.09
CA THR A 431 -11.58 -16.91 24.73
C THR A 431 -11.00 -15.50 24.74
N LEU A 432 -11.36 -14.65 25.71
CA LEU A 432 -10.79 -13.31 25.84
C LEU A 432 -9.27 -13.35 26.06
N LYS A 433 -8.79 -14.23 26.93
CA LYS A 433 -7.34 -14.43 27.13
C LYS A 433 -6.67 -14.86 25.82
N ASN A 434 -7.24 -15.83 25.11
CA ASN A 434 -6.69 -16.31 23.84
C ASN A 434 -6.64 -15.21 22.76
N ILE A 435 -7.61 -14.29 22.74
CA ILE A 435 -7.60 -13.12 21.86
C ILE A 435 -6.42 -12.21 22.19
N PHE A 436 -6.15 -11.96 23.47
CA PHE A 436 -4.99 -11.19 23.90
C PHE A 436 -3.66 -11.94 23.73
N GLU A 437 -3.64 -13.26 23.72
CA GLU A 437 -2.44 -14.01 23.31
C GLU A 437 -2.18 -13.86 21.81
N PHE A 438 -3.25 -13.95 21.00
CA PHE A 438 -3.18 -13.82 19.54
C PHE A 438 -2.70 -12.43 19.10
N THR A 439 -3.19 -11.37 19.74
CA THR A 439 -2.88 -9.98 19.38
C THR A 439 -1.38 -9.66 19.47
N VAL A 440 -0.65 -10.38 20.32
CA VAL A 440 0.81 -10.25 20.47
C VAL A 440 1.57 -11.50 20.01
N HIS A 441 0.96 -12.40 19.23
CA HIS A 441 1.59 -13.67 18.81
C HIS A 441 2.90 -13.46 18.03
N ASP A 442 2.88 -12.57 17.03
CA ASP A 442 4.04 -12.21 16.21
C ASP A 442 4.62 -10.84 16.58
N TYR A 443 4.45 -10.43 17.85
CA TYR A 443 4.99 -9.17 18.33
C TYR A 443 6.51 -9.10 18.16
N ASP A 444 6.96 -8.19 17.30
CA ASP A 444 8.36 -7.89 17.05
C ASP A 444 8.57 -6.37 17.07
N PRO A 445 9.27 -5.81 18.08
CA PRO A 445 9.62 -4.39 18.17
C PRO A 445 10.37 -3.83 16.95
N LYS A 446 10.95 -4.72 16.12
CA LYS A 446 11.72 -4.36 14.93
C LYS A 446 10.97 -4.65 13.63
N ALA A 447 9.69 -5.04 13.71
CA ALA A 447 8.88 -5.29 12.53
C ALA A 447 8.81 -4.03 11.65
N LEU A 448 9.15 -4.18 10.37
CA LEU A 448 8.98 -3.11 9.38
C LEU A 448 7.49 -2.82 9.12
N ASP A 449 6.64 -3.83 9.28
CA ASP A 449 5.19 -3.69 9.29
C ASP A 449 4.56 -4.46 10.45
N PRO A 450 4.23 -3.78 11.55
CA PRO A 450 3.50 -4.37 12.66
C PRO A 450 2.13 -4.93 12.29
N PHE A 451 1.78 -6.05 12.91
CA PHE A 451 0.49 -6.72 12.73
C PHE A 451 -0.67 -5.79 13.13
N GLY A 452 -1.60 -5.54 12.20
CA GLY A 452 -2.78 -4.69 12.44
C GLY A 452 -3.81 -5.27 13.42
N GLY A 453 -3.60 -6.50 13.91
CA GLY A 453 -4.45 -7.14 14.91
C GLY A 453 -4.14 -6.76 16.36
N PHE A 454 -3.15 -5.89 16.62
CA PHE A 454 -2.88 -5.38 17.98
C PHE A 454 -4.11 -4.62 18.53
N LEU A 455 -4.58 -4.98 19.72
CA LEU A 455 -5.82 -4.44 20.30
C LEU A 455 -5.60 -3.21 21.18
N GLN A 456 -6.29 -2.14 20.81
CA GLN A 456 -6.60 -1.00 21.67
C GLN A 456 -7.88 -1.31 22.46
N VAL A 457 -8.00 -0.83 23.69
CA VAL A 457 -9.02 -1.34 24.63
C VAL A 457 -9.65 -0.27 25.50
N ALA A 458 -10.87 -0.55 25.94
CA ALA A 458 -11.52 0.14 27.06
C ALA A 458 -12.05 -0.90 28.05
N GLY A 459 -11.94 -0.62 29.35
CA GLY A 459 -12.44 -1.52 30.39
C GLY A 459 -11.67 -2.82 30.57
N VAL A 460 -10.46 -2.92 30.01
CA VAL A 460 -9.51 -4.02 30.21
C VAL A 460 -8.17 -3.45 30.66
N ARG A 461 -7.46 -4.16 31.53
CA ARG A 461 -6.03 -3.96 31.81
C ARG A 461 -5.32 -5.27 31.52
N VAL A 462 -4.31 -5.21 30.68
CA VAL A 462 -3.55 -6.39 30.23
C VAL A 462 -2.05 -6.10 30.37
N VAL A 463 -1.30 -7.09 30.85
CA VAL A 463 0.15 -7.02 30.96
C VAL A 463 0.75 -8.18 30.17
N TYR A 464 1.66 -7.86 29.26
CA TYR A 464 2.37 -8.84 28.44
C TYR A 464 3.82 -9.02 28.88
N ASP A 465 4.30 -10.25 28.83
CA ASP A 465 5.71 -10.59 28.84
C ASP A 465 6.08 -11.22 27.49
N ILE A 466 6.67 -10.39 26.61
CA ILE A 466 7.02 -10.79 25.24
C ILE A 466 8.20 -11.78 25.19
N SER A 467 8.93 -11.98 26.30
CA SER A 467 10.02 -12.95 26.39
C SER A 467 9.50 -14.39 26.51
N ARG A 468 8.24 -14.58 26.90
CA ARG A 468 7.59 -15.88 26.99
C ARG A 468 7.23 -16.43 25.61
N SER A 469 7.03 -17.74 25.56
CA SER A 469 6.59 -18.44 24.36
C SER A 469 5.24 -17.90 23.86
N LYS A 470 5.06 -17.90 22.54
CA LYS A 470 3.78 -17.53 21.91
C LYS A 470 2.63 -18.36 22.52
N GLY A 471 1.52 -17.70 22.86
CA GLY A 471 0.39 -18.34 23.54
C GLY A 471 0.46 -18.32 25.07
N ASP A 472 1.56 -17.81 25.66
CA ASP A 472 1.73 -17.65 27.11
C ASP A 472 2.38 -16.31 27.45
N ARG A 473 2.02 -15.25 26.72
CA ARG A 473 2.56 -13.89 26.89
C ARG A 473 1.69 -13.04 27.82
N VAL A 474 0.42 -13.37 28.04
CA VAL A 474 -0.48 -12.63 28.94
C VAL A 474 -0.22 -13.03 30.39
N THR A 475 0.40 -12.12 31.15
CA THR A 475 0.76 -12.33 32.57
C THR A 475 -0.32 -11.82 33.52
N GLU A 476 -1.04 -10.77 33.14
CA GLU A 476 -2.18 -10.25 33.88
C GLU A 476 -3.28 -9.86 32.89
N LEU A 477 -4.53 -10.18 33.23
CA LEU A 477 -5.71 -9.76 32.49
C LEU A 477 -6.86 -9.45 33.44
N LEU A 478 -7.18 -8.17 33.58
CA LEU A 478 -8.28 -7.66 34.38
C LEU A 478 -9.37 -7.06 33.48
N ALA A 479 -10.62 -7.27 33.84
CA ALA A 479 -11.78 -6.69 33.16
C ALA A 479 -12.64 -5.89 34.14
N ARG A 480 -13.23 -4.79 33.65
CA ARG A 480 -14.19 -3.97 34.41
C ARG A 480 -15.53 -4.69 34.49
N CYS A 481 -16.07 -4.85 35.70
CA CYS A 481 -17.40 -5.44 35.89
C CYS A 481 -18.50 -4.56 35.27
N ASN A 482 -19.52 -5.16 34.65
CA ASN A 482 -20.74 -4.46 34.20
C ASN A 482 -21.92 -4.65 35.18
N ASN A 483 -22.00 -5.81 35.84
CA ASN A 483 -22.99 -6.15 36.86
C ASN A 483 -22.45 -5.83 38.26
N CYS A 484 -22.31 -4.54 38.54
CA CYS A 484 -21.81 -4.02 39.82
C CYS A 484 -22.23 -2.56 39.97
N ARG A 485 -22.48 -2.10 41.21
CA ARG A 485 -22.87 -0.70 41.47
C ARG A 485 -21.73 0.30 41.26
N ILE A 486 -20.51 -0.11 41.58
CA ILE A 486 -19.30 0.69 41.40
C ILE A 486 -18.40 -0.11 40.46
N PRO A 487 -18.10 0.39 39.25
CA PRO A 487 -17.26 -0.31 38.29
C PRO A 487 -15.84 -0.49 38.84
N ILE A 488 -15.40 -1.75 38.94
CA ILE A 488 -14.06 -2.12 39.38
C ILE A 488 -13.45 -3.18 38.46
N TYR A 489 -12.13 -3.19 38.38
CA TYR A 489 -11.38 -4.21 37.65
C TYR A 489 -11.23 -5.47 38.50
N ARG A 490 -11.46 -6.64 37.88
CA ARG A 490 -11.27 -7.96 38.50
C ARG A 490 -10.54 -8.88 37.53
N PRO A 491 -9.80 -9.89 38.01
CA PRO A 491 -9.21 -10.91 37.13
C PRO A 491 -10.29 -11.55 36.26
N VAL A 492 -10.00 -11.68 34.97
CA VAL A 492 -10.89 -12.37 34.02
C VAL A 492 -11.07 -13.82 34.48
N GLN A 493 -12.32 -14.21 34.68
CA GLN A 493 -12.70 -15.57 35.10
C GLN A 493 -13.12 -16.37 33.86
N PRO A 494 -13.10 -17.71 33.89
CA PRO A 494 -13.53 -18.53 32.75
C PRO A 494 -14.98 -18.28 32.29
N GLU A 495 -15.82 -17.68 33.14
CA GLU A 495 -17.21 -17.37 32.84
C GLU A 495 -17.39 -16.32 31.73
N VAL A 496 -18.63 -16.15 31.27
CA VAL A 496 -18.91 -15.47 30.01
C VAL A 496 -18.99 -13.94 30.16
N HIS A 497 -18.13 -13.23 29.44
CA HIS A 497 -18.08 -11.78 29.35
C HIS A 497 -18.71 -11.27 28.05
N LEU A 498 -19.47 -10.19 28.14
CA LEU A 498 -19.94 -9.47 26.95
C LEU A 498 -18.85 -8.50 26.50
N ILE A 499 -18.48 -8.60 25.23
CA ILE A 499 -17.37 -7.87 24.61
C ILE A 499 -17.85 -7.26 23.30
N HIS A 500 -17.21 -6.15 22.94
CA HIS A 500 -17.48 -5.44 21.72
C HIS A 500 -16.39 -5.66 20.67
N PHE A 501 -16.79 -5.86 19.40
CA PHE A 501 -15.91 -5.94 18.24
C PHE A 501 -16.43 -5.07 17.10
N THR A 502 -15.51 -4.58 16.26
CA THR A 502 -15.83 -4.00 14.96
C THR A 502 -15.46 -4.99 13.85
N ARG A 503 -16.45 -5.48 13.10
CA ARG A 503 -16.18 -6.23 11.85
C ARG A 503 -17.37 -6.10 10.90
N LYS A 504 -17.12 -5.75 9.64
CA LYS A 504 -18.11 -5.90 8.58
C LYS A 504 -18.30 -7.39 8.29
N LYS A 505 -19.48 -7.94 8.60
CA LYS A 505 -19.91 -9.23 8.05
C LYS A 505 -20.47 -8.98 6.65
N TYR A 506 -19.97 -9.73 5.67
CA TYR A 506 -20.68 -10.03 4.43
C TYR A 506 -21.26 -11.44 4.55
#